data_AF-A0A8S1J177-F1
#
_entry.id   AF-A0A8S1J177-F1
#
_cell.length_a   1.000
_cell.length_b   1.000
_cell.length_c   1.000
_cell.angle_alpha   90.00
_cell.angle_beta   90.00
_cell.angle_gamma   90.00
#
_symmetry.space_group_name_H-M   'P 1'
#
loop_
_entity.id
_entity.type
_entity.pdbx_description
1 polymer ?
#
loop_
_entity_poly.entity_id
_entity_poly.type
_entity_poly.pdbx_seq_one_letter_code
_entity_poly.pdbx_strand_id
1 'polypeptide(L)'
;MKRWLACACLALLTCAPVGGQRNAAAEDREVDDFILGNTVFWLYHEMGHALVRMLELPVVGREEDAVDGFGVVRMIAKGSGNGSDAALLAAARGWRLFNDMADVESVFWGVHSLDLQRYYAIVCLLVGSDPEGWRQLAVDAGVPEERIDECPGEYELMRGGWERLLAPHAPTASASASNVRSGRSDGIRVTYDRPRREGDRRLQTLIQDSGLVEAAVDDVLSLAELPAVLRVRFGDCQQDGFFDPVALEVRICYSLLAMFRSFVRNDVADRSEDGARGETAVFIPGLSFDEETVALFVLGNTVFAVYHELATALIHDLDLPIVVGESNAADSFAAVLMIPEGPGEPLADELVIEAANGWYLTGLALGEKGGEVTAWSGDDVNLQRYYDVICLFVGSDRRGLMTFERKAGLPRDRARWCGRDYEMAVLGWRELLRPHASSGASGPGVIDVVHEEASGEGNRNLRDLVRDSGVVEAAADSVLSLVDLPRDLQVVIKDCEGGDSGDETFFDVDGGRVVVCHRFLARLEALIREDISQGKGL
;
A
#
# COMPACT_ATOMS: atom_id res chain seq x y z
N MET A 1 -56.13 -75.07 14.67
CA MET A 1 -55.36 -74.46 15.78
C MET A 1 -54.13 -73.76 15.19
N LYS A 2 -53.98 -72.44 15.42
CA LYS A 2 -52.83 -71.52 15.22
C LYS A 2 -52.04 -71.64 13.89
N ARG A 3 -52.32 -70.83 12.86
CA ARG A 3 -51.90 -69.44 12.54
C ARG A 3 -50.44 -69.28 12.08
N TRP A 4 -50.33 -68.69 10.88
CA TRP A 4 -49.17 -68.37 10.05
C TRP A 4 -48.45 -67.06 10.46
N LEU A 5 -47.25 -66.87 9.85
CA LEU A 5 -46.58 -65.62 9.38
C LEU A 5 -45.31 -65.14 10.10
N ALA A 6 -44.20 -65.29 9.35
CA ALA A 6 -43.12 -64.35 9.06
C ALA A 6 -42.64 -63.36 10.14
N CYS A 7 -41.39 -63.55 10.61
CA CYS A 7 -40.56 -62.49 11.16
C CYS A 7 -39.55 -62.05 10.10
N ALA A 8 -39.78 -60.88 9.50
CA ALA A 8 -38.78 -60.14 8.74
C ALA A 8 -37.89 -59.35 9.73
N CYS A 9 -36.58 -59.55 9.65
CA CYS A 9 -35.59 -58.68 10.28
C CYS A 9 -35.60 -57.31 9.60
N LEU A 10 -36.12 -56.29 10.28
CA LEU A 10 -35.87 -54.89 9.94
C LEU A 10 -34.93 -54.32 11.01
N ALA A 11 -33.63 -54.30 10.73
CA ALA A 11 -32.67 -53.52 11.50
C ALA A 11 -32.87 -52.05 11.12
N LEU A 12 -33.50 -51.28 12.02
CA LEU A 12 -33.51 -49.82 11.96
C LEU A 12 -32.09 -49.32 12.31
N LEU A 13 -31.22 -49.23 11.30
CA LEU A 13 -30.09 -48.30 11.33
C LEU A 13 -30.67 -46.89 11.17
N THR A 14 -30.93 -46.21 12.27
CA THR A 14 -31.02 -44.75 12.26
C THR A 14 -29.60 -44.22 12.00
N CYS A 15 -29.31 -43.81 10.77
CA CYS A 15 -28.26 -42.83 10.52
C CYS A 15 -28.62 -41.58 11.32
N ALA A 16 -27.94 -41.34 12.44
CA ALA A 16 -27.85 -39.99 12.98
C ALA A 16 -27.08 -39.15 11.94
N PRO A 17 -27.57 -37.97 11.55
CA PRO A 17 -26.78 -37.07 10.75
C PRO A 17 -25.58 -36.66 11.59
N VAL A 18 -24.37 -36.99 11.15
CA VAL A 18 -23.14 -36.35 11.65
C VAL A 18 -23.09 -34.95 11.03
N GLY A 19 -23.97 -34.07 11.52
CA GLY A 19 -23.79 -32.64 11.40
C GLY A 19 -22.97 -32.20 12.61
N GLY A 20 -21.72 -31.78 12.39
CA GLY A 20 -20.88 -31.28 13.47
C GLY A 20 -21.52 -30.04 14.10
N GLN A 21 -22.06 -30.19 15.31
CA GLN A 21 -22.42 -29.03 16.14
C GLN A 21 -21.11 -28.41 16.63
N ARG A 22 -20.75 -27.24 16.11
CA ARG A 22 -19.71 -26.39 16.70
C ARG A 22 -20.14 -26.02 18.14
N ASN A 23 -19.18 -25.97 19.06
CA ASN A 23 -19.43 -25.67 20.47
C ASN A 23 -19.61 -24.14 20.62
N ALA A 24 -20.74 -23.68 21.15
CA ALA A 24 -21.06 -22.26 21.32
C ALA A 24 -19.96 -21.46 22.07
N ALA A 25 -19.27 -22.09 23.02
CA ALA A 25 -18.15 -21.45 23.74
C ALA A 25 -16.90 -21.25 22.87
N ALA A 26 -16.69 -22.08 21.85
CA ALA A 26 -15.61 -21.92 20.89
C ALA A 26 -15.93 -20.82 19.85
N GLU A 27 -17.21 -20.72 19.46
CA GLU A 27 -17.70 -19.65 18.58
C GLU A 27 -17.61 -18.28 19.26
N ASP A 28 -18.01 -18.17 20.53
CA ASP A 28 -17.87 -16.92 21.28
C ASP A 28 -16.40 -16.49 21.43
N ARG A 29 -15.47 -17.45 21.60
CA ARG A 29 -14.03 -17.16 21.64
C ARG A 29 -13.49 -16.66 20.29
N GLU A 30 -13.89 -17.29 19.19
CA GLU A 30 -13.48 -16.86 17.84
C GLU A 30 -13.94 -15.43 17.52
N VAL A 31 -15.15 -15.07 17.93
CA VAL A 31 -15.69 -13.70 17.82
C VAL A 31 -14.88 -12.72 18.68
N ASP A 32 -14.59 -13.07 19.93
CA ASP A 32 -13.81 -12.21 20.83
C ASP A 32 -12.38 -12.01 20.30
N ASP A 33 -11.71 -13.07 19.85
CA ASP A 33 -10.37 -13.01 19.26
C ASP A 33 -10.34 -12.13 18.01
N PHE A 34 -11.39 -12.20 17.18
CA PHE A 34 -11.50 -11.35 15.99
C PHE A 34 -11.67 -9.86 16.32
N ILE A 35 -12.54 -9.55 17.29
CA ILE A 35 -12.74 -8.17 17.75
C ILE A 35 -11.45 -7.62 18.34
N LEU A 36 -10.79 -8.39 19.21
CA LEU A 36 -9.56 -7.98 19.87
C LEU A 36 -8.42 -7.81 18.85
N GLY A 37 -8.25 -8.74 17.91
CA GLY A 37 -7.22 -8.68 16.88
C GLY A 37 -7.36 -7.45 15.98
N ASN A 38 -8.55 -7.20 15.45
CA ASN A 38 -8.80 -6.02 14.63
C ASN A 38 -8.72 -4.71 15.43
N THR A 39 -9.10 -4.73 16.72
CA THR A 39 -8.96 -3.54 17.59
C THR A 39 -7.48 -3.21 17.83
N VAL A 40 -6.63 -4.21 18.07
CA VAL A 40 -5.18 -4.02 18.27
C VAL A 40 -4.51 -3.56 16.98
N PHE A 41 -4.86 -4.15 15.85
CA PHE A 41 -4.38 -3.71 14.54
C PHE A 41 -4.72 -2.23 14.31
N TRP A 42 -5.99 -1.85 14.47
CA TRP A 42 -6.43 -0.47 14.30
C TRP A 42 -5.75 0.48 15.30
N LEU A 43 -5.54 0.06 16.54
CA LEU A 43 -4.83 0.86 17.52
C LEU A 43 -3.38 1.13 17.10
N TYR A 44 -2.65 0.12 16.62
CA TYR A 44 -1.30 0.34 16.09
C TYR A 44 -1.30 1.22 14.84
N HIS A 45 -2.24 1.02 13.92
CA HIS A 45 -2.41 1.85 12.74
C HIS A 45 -2.52 3.34 13.12
N GLU A 46 -3.44 3.68 14.04
CA GLU A 46 -3.62 5.08 14.47
C GLU A 46 -2.44 5.63 15.29
N MET A 47 -1.76 4.77 16.06
CA MET A 47 -0.50 5.15 16.72
C MET A 47 0.63 5.33 15.71
N GLY A 48 0.62 4.62 14.59
CA GLY A 48 1.52 4.82 13.46
C GLY A 48 1.39 6.23 12.90
N HIS A 49 0.17 6.69 12.63
CA HIS A 49 -0.07 8.09 12.24
C HIS A 49 0.46 9.08 13.28
N ALA A 50 0.24 8.79 14.57
CA ALA A 50 0.76 9.62 15.64
C ALA A 50 2.30 9.66 15.64
N LEU A 51 2.99 8.53 15.44
CA LEU A 51 4.45 8.46 15.35
C LEU A 51 4.97 9.27 14.15
N VAL A 52 4.41 9.04 12.95
CA VAL A 52 4.76 9.80 11.74
C VAL A 52 4.64 11.29 12.00
N ARG A 53 3.50 11.73 12.55
CA ARG A 53 3.23 13.15 12.78
C ARG A 53 4.08 13.77 13.87
N MET A 54 4.26 13.08 14.99
CA MET A 54 4.89 13.63 16.19
C MET A 54 6.41 13.60 16.11
N LEU A 55 6.98 12.58 15.46
CA LEU A 55 8.42 12.42 15.28
C LEU A 55 8.90 12.99 13.93
N GLU A 56 7.98 13.44 13.08
CA GLU A 56 8.25 13.96 11.73
C GLU A 56 8.98 12.92 10.87
N LEU A 57 8.52 11.67 10.94
CA LEU A 57 9.12 10.56 10.20
C LEU A 57 8.88 10.72 8.70
N PRO A 58 9.91 10.53 7.85
CA PRO A 58 9.77 10.62 6.41
C PRO A 58 9.01 9.41 5.85
N VAL A 59 7.78 9.63 5.39
CA VAL A 59 6.99 8.65 4.63
C VAL A 59 6.86 9.18 3.20
N VAL A 60 7.33 8.40 2.24
CA VAL A 60 7.42 8.83 0.83
C VAL A 60 6.27 8.31 -0.05
N GLY A 61 5.53 7.29 0.39
CA GLY A 61 4.36 6.77 -0.30
C GLY A 61 3.04 7.06 0.43
N ARG A 62 2.04 6.18 0.25
CA ARG A 62 0.77 6.25 0.97
C ARG A 62 0.99 6.01 2.47
N GLU A 63 0.70 7.04 3.27
CA GLU A 63 0.84 7.00 4.74
C GLU A 63 0.03 5.85 5.36
N GLU A 64 -1.16 5.56 4.81
CA GLU A 64 -2.07 4.49 5.25
C GLU A 64 -1.42 3.11 5.15
N ASP A 65 -0.74 2.80 4.05
CA ASP A 65 -0.06 1.53 3.86
C ASP A 65 1.16 1.42 4.80
N ALA A 66 1.82 2.55 5.09
CA ALA A 66 2.92 2.58 6.03
C ALA A 66 2.48 2.23 7.45
N VAL A 67 1.36 2.82 7.89
CA VAL A 67 0.85 2.61 9.25
C VAL A 67 0.10 1.28 9.40
N ASP A 68 -0.46 0.73 8.33
CA ASP A 68 -0.89 -0.67 8.27
C ASP A 68 0.29 -1.62 8.47
N GLY A 69 1.35 -1.41 7.68
CA GLY A 69 2.58 -2.18 7.78
C GLY A 69 3.16 -2.11 9.20
N PHE A 70 3.20 -0.92 9.81
CA PHE A 70 3.56 -0.75 11.22
C PHE A 70 2.73 -1.66 12.13
N GLY A 71 1.41 -1.63 12.01
CA GLY A 71 0.51 -2.47 12.80
C GLY A 71 0.83 -3.95 12.67
N VAL A 72 1.05 -4.45 11.45
CA VAL A 72 1.40 -5.85 11.21
C VAL A 72 2.75 -6.20 11.82
N VAL A 73 3.81 -5.44 11.52
CA VAL A 73 5.16 -5.78 12.01
C VAL A 73 5.26 -5.70 13.53
N ARG A 74 4.53 -4.78 14.17
CA ARG A 74 4.44 -4.74 15.65
C ARG A 74 3.69 -5.94 16.19
N MET A 75 2.56 -6.30 15.62
CA MET A 75 1.81 -7.48 16.04
C MET A 75 2.63 -8.77 15.85
N ILE A 76 3.41 -8.90 14.78
CA ILE A 76 4.36 -10.00 14.55
C ILE A 76 5.46 -9.99 15.62
N ALA A 77 6.12 -8.85 15.85
CA ALA A 77 7.22 -8.73 16.81
C ALA A 77 6.79 -9.06 18.26
N LYS A 78 5.50 -8.91 18.58
CA LYS A 78 4.92 -9.26 19.89
C LYS A 78 4.40 -10.69 19.97
N GLY A 79 4.48 -11.48 18.90
CA GLY A 79 3.94 -12.83 18.83
C GLY A 79 4.67 -13.89 19.69
N SER A 80 3.99 -15.03 19.92
CA SER A 80 4.43 -16.32 20.51
C SER A 80 3.78 -16.75 21.84
N GLY A 81 2.48 -16.50 22.01
CA GLY A 81 1.70 -17.11 23.09
C GLY A 81 0.25 -17.36 22.70
N ASN A 82 -0.09 -18.58 22.23
CA ASN A 82 -1.41 -19.18 21.96
C ASN A 82 -2.58 -18.32 21.39
N GLY A 83 -2.38 -17.06 21.01
CA GLY A 83 -3.42 -16.14 20.52
C GLY A 83 -2.94 -14.93 19.68
N SER A 84 -1.63 -14.68 19.56
CA SER A 84 -1.06 -13.62 18.70
C SER A 84 -1.35 -13.84 17.22
N ASP A 85 -1.26 -15.09 16.80
CA ASP A 85 -1.43 -15.51 15.41
C ASP A 85 -2.89 -15.40 14.98
N ALA A 86 -3.81 -15.69 15.91
CA ALA A 86 -5.24 -15.53 15.71
C ALA A 86 -5.63 -14.06 15.52
N ALA A 87 -4.97 -13.14 16.24
CA ALA A 87 -5.20 -11.70 16.11
C ALA A 87 -4.72 -11.14 14.77
N LEU A 88 -3.56 -11.57 14.28
CA LEU A 88 -3.03 -11.22 12.97
C LEU A 88 -3.89 -11.77 11.83
N LEU A 89 -4.27 -13.05 11.92
CA LEU A 89 -5.21 -13.68 10.97
C LEU A 89 -6.59 -13.02 11.02
N ALA A 90 -7.01 -12.51 12.17
CA ALA A 90 -8.24 -11.74 12.29
C ALA A 90 -8.14 -10.37 11.61
N ALA A 91 -7.02 -9.67 11.74
CA ALA A 91 -6.78 -8.40 11.05
C ALA A 91 -6.81 -8.59 9.53
N ALA A 92 -6.12 -9.62 9.01
CA ALA A 92 -6.19 -9.99 7.59
C ALA A 92 -7.64 -10.30 7.18
N ARG A 93 -8.32 -11.21 7.88
CA ARG A 93 -9.72 -11.56 7.59
C ARG A 93 -10.67 -10.36 7.66
N GLY A 94 -10.38 -9.38 8.51
CA GLY A 94 -11.14 -8.13 8.60
C GLY A 94 -11.24 -7.45 7.24
N TRP A 95 -10.11 -7.22 6.58
CA TRP A 95 -10.06 -6.60 5.26
C TRP A 95 -10.78 -7.41 4.18
N ARG A 96 -10.64 -8.74 4.20
CA ARG A 96 -11.39 -9.58 3.27
C ARG A 96 -12.90 -9.46 3.47
N LEU A 97 -13.36 -9.44 4.72
CA LEU A 97 -14.78 -9.28 5.02
C LEU A 97 -15.29 -7.88 4.64
N PHE A 98 -14.53 -6.82 4.91
CA PHE A 98 -14.84 -5.46 4.46
C PHE A 98 -15.07 -5.40 2.95
N ASN A 99 -14.15 -5.98 2.17
CA ASN A 99 -14.28 -6.10 0.72
C ASN A 99 -15.59 -6.80 0.32
N ASP A 100 -15.90 -7.94 0.93
CA ASP A 100 -17.03 -8.78 0.53
C ASP A 100 -18.41 -8.15 0.87
N MET A 101 -18.45 -7.20 1.82
CA MET A 101 -19.68 -6.45 2.15
C MET A 101 -19.81 -5.11 1.44
N ALA A 102 -18.72 -4.62 0.84
CA ALA A 102 -18.75 -3.38 0.08
C ALA A 102 -19.44 -3.62 -1.27
N ASP A 103 -20.73 -3.30 -1.36
CA ASP A 103 -21.47 -3.20 -2.63
C ASP A 103 -21.10 -1.92 -3.41
N VAL A 104 -19.82 -1.54 -3.38
CA VAL A 104 -19.31 -0.24 -3.84
C VAL A 104 -18.22 -0.49 -4.87
N GLU A 105 -18.30 0.24 -5.99
CA GLU A 105 -17.23 0.38 -6.98
C GLU A 105 -15.87 0.55 -6.27
N SER A 106 -14.84 -0.14 -6.76
CA SER A 106 -13.48 0.02 -6.22
C SER A 106 -13.07 1.49 -6.29
N VAL A 107 -12.72 2.07 -5.14
CA VAL A 107 -12.37 3.48 -5.02
C VAL A 107 -10.87 3.65 -5.26
N PHE A 108 -10.46 3.68 -6.52
CA PHE A 108 -9.04 3.76 -6.89
C PHE A 108 -8.38 5.11 -6.55
N TRP A 109 -9.14 6.18 -6.33
CA TRP A 109 -8.61 7.49 -5.92
C TRP A 109 -8.39 7.62 -4.40
N GLY A 110 -8.78 6.60 -3.62
CA GLY A 110 -8.73 6.63 -2.16
C GLY A 110 -7.31 6.84 -1.64
N VAL A 111 -7.19 7.32 -0.40
CA VAL A 111 -5.89 7.42 0.30
C VAL A 111 -5.35 6.05 0.76
N HIS A 112 -6.20 5.02 0.69
CA HIS A 112 -5.88 3.66 1.08
C HIS A 112 -5.72 2.77 -0.15
N SER A 113 -4.90 1.74 -0.02
CA SER A 113 -4.99 0.56 -0.88
C SER A 113 -6.40 -0.05 -0.83
N LEU A 114 -6.79 -0.79 -1.87
CA LEU A 114 -8.06 -1.53 -1.87
C LEU A 114 -8.07 -2.52 -0.70
N ASP A 115 -9.24 -2.78 -0.12
CA ASP A 115 -9.35 -3.70 1.02
C ASP A 115 -8.72 -5.07 0.73
N LEU A 116 -8.86 -5.58 -0.50
CA LEU A 116 -8.22 -6.82 -0.90
C LEU A 116 -6.68 -6.73 -1.02
N GLN A 117 -6.13 -5.58 -1.43
CA GLN A 117 -4.67 -5.36 -1.39
C GLN A 117 -4.17 -5.30 0.05
N ARG A 118 -4.89 -4.61 0.94
CA ARG A 118 -4.56 -4.57 2.37
C ARG A 118 -4.56 -5.98 2.97
N TYR A 119 -5.53 -6.82 2.61
CA TYR A 119 -5.54 -8.23 2.99
C TYR A 119 -4.27 -8.96 2.53
N TYR A 120 -3.91 -8.88 1.25
CA TYR A 120 -2.74 -9.57 0.71
C TYR A 120 -1.41 -9.02 1.24
N ALA A 121 -1.32 -7.72 1.52
CA ALA A 121 -0.17 -7.11 2.18
C ALA A 121 0.05 -7.71 3.58
N ILE A 122 -1.00 -7.88 4.38
CA ILE A 122 -0.90 -8.56 5.69
C ILE A 122 -0.45 -10.03 5.51
N VAL A 123 -1.04 -10.75 4.55
CA VAL A 123 -0.64 -12.14 4.25
C VAL A 123 0.83 -12.22 3.87
N CYS A 124 1.32 -11.31 3.03
CA CYS A 124 2.71 -11.31 2.59
C CYS A 124 3.66 -10.96 3.73
N LEU A 125 3.36 -9.96 4.56
CA LEU A 125 4.18 -9.64 5.75
C LEU A 125 4.21 -10.80 6.76
N LEU A 126 3.12 -11.55 6.92
CA LEU A 126 3.09 -12.77 7.74
C LEU A 126 4.01 -13.84 7.15
N VAL A 127 3.87 -14.13 5.86
CA VAL A 127 4.75 -15.08 5.15
C VAL A 127 6.20 -14.67 5.23
N GLY A 128 6.53 -13.40 5.02
CA GLY A 128 7.90 -12.92 5.09
C GLY A 128 8.54 -13.09 6.46
N SER A 129 7.75 -13.01 7.54
CA SER A 129 8.24 -13.18 8.92
C SER A 129 8.58 -14.63 9.30
N ASP A 130 7.86 -15.60 8.75
CA ASP A 130 8.13 -17.04 8.90
C ASP A 130 7.66 -17.77 7.63
N PRO A 131 8.53 -17.83 6.59
CA PRO A 131 8.16 -18.36 5.29
C PRO A 131 7.72 -19.82 5.35
N GLU A 132 8.34 -20.64 6.21
CA GLU A 132 7.96 -22.04 6.34
C GLU A 132 6.62 -22.21 7.07
N GLY A 133 6.40 -21.45 8.15
CA GLY A 133 5.19 -21.54 8.97
C GLY A 133 3.92 -21.03 8.29
N TRP A 134 4.05 -20.02 7.43
CA TRP A 134 2.90 -19.31 6.84
C TRP A 134 2.69 -19.57 5.34
N ARG A 135 3.60 -20.26 4.63
CA ARG A 135 3.46 -20.50 3.17
C ARG A 135 2.07 -21.01 2.77
N GLN A 136 1.53 -21.97 3.52
CA GLN A 136 0.23 -22.56 3.20
C GLN A 136 -0.91 -21.54 3.25
N LEU A 137 -0.82 -20.50 4.09
CA LEU A 137 -1.81 -19.42 4.14
C LEU A 137 -1.89 -18.68 2.80
N ALA A 138 -0.74 -18.34 2.20
CA ALA A 138 -0.69 -17.64 0.93
C ALA A 138 -1.11 -18.54 -0.24
N VAL A 139 -0.72 -19.82 -0.23
CA VAL A 139 -1.21 -20.80 -1.22
C VAL A 139 -2.73 -20.94 -1.15
N ASP A 140 -3.29 -21.06 0.05
CA ASP A 140 -4.75 -21.16 0.25
C ASP A 140 -5.48 -19.87 -0.15
N ALA A 141 -4.82 -18.71 -0.03
CA ALA A 141 -5.33 -17.40 -0.47
C ALA A 141 -5.19 -17.18 -1.99
N GLY A 142 -4.62 -18.13 -2.74
CA GLY A 142 -4.47 -18.09 -4.19
C GLY A 142 -3.30 -17.23 -4.70
N VAL A 143 -2.33 -16.93 -3.84
CA VAL A 143 -1.13 -16.16 -4.21
C VAL A 143 -0.19 -17.06 -5.02
N PRO A 144 0.31 -16.63 -6.20
CA PRO A 144 1.29 -17.40 -6.97
C PRO A 144 2.60 -17.61 -6.22
N GLU A 145 3.29 -18.72 -6.50
CA GLU A 145 4.53 -19.09 -5.79
C GLU A 145 5.65 -18.06 -5.97
N GLU A 146 5.77 -17.47 -7.17
CA GLU A 146 6.74 -16.40 -7.44
C GLU A 146 6.54 -15.20 -6.51
N ARG A 147 5.29 -14.79 -6.30
CA ARG A 147 4.92 -13.70 -5.38
C ARG A 147 5.19 -14.06 -3.92
N ILE A 148 4.96 -15.31 -3.53
CA ILE A 148 5.24 -15.79 -2.17
C ILE A 148 6.74 -15.67 -1.84
N ASP A 149 7.61 -15.92 -2.83
CA ASP A 149 9.06 -15.90 -2.64
C ASP A 149 9.62 -14.46 -2.46
N GLU A 150 8.86 -13.42 -2.81
CA GLU A 150 9.19 -11.99 -2.59
C GLU A 150 8.86 -11.51 -1.17
N CYS A 151 7.88 -12.13 -0.50
CA CYS A 151 7.39 -11.70 0.80
C CYS A 151 8.43 -11.53 1.92
N PRO A 152 9.50 -12.35 2.00
CA PRO A 152 10.59 -12.12 2.95
C PRO A 152 11.27 -10.76 2.77
N GLY A 153 11.45 -10.32 1.53
CA GLY A 153 12.03 -9.01 1.22
C GLY A 153 11.14 -7.87 1.69
N GLU A 154 9.83 -7.95 1.42
CA GLU A 154 8.88 -6.93 1.86
C GLU A 154 8.75 -6.83 3.38
N TYR A 155 8.77 -7.97 4.07
CA TYR A 155 8.77 -7.98 5.54
C TYR A 155 10.02 -7.30 6.10
N GLU A 156 11.19 -7.61 5.56
CA GLU A 156 12.45 -7.02 6.01
C GLU A 156 12.54 -5.53 5.68
N LEU A 157 12.07 -5.10 4.51
CA LEU A 157 11.97 -3.69 4.14
C LEU A 157 11.06 -2.93 5.14
N MET A 158 9.85 -3.42 5.35
CA MET A 158 8.86 -2.78 6.25
C MET A 158 9.35 -2.75 7.70
N ARG A 159 9.82 -3.88 8.23
CA ARG A 159 10.31 -4.00 9.62
C ARG A 159 11.57 -3.14 9.82
N GLY A 160 12.56 -3.29 8.92
CA GLY A 160 13.83 -2.58 8.98
C GLY A 160 13.67 -1.06 8.80
N GLY A 161 12.77 -0.64 7.92
CA GLY A 161 12.40 0.77 7.74
C GLY A 161 11.91 1.40 9.03
N TRP A 162 10.90 0.81 9.67
CA TRP A 162 10.35 1.32 10.93
C TRP A 162 11.37 1.30 12.07
N GLU A 163 12.19 0.26 12.17
CA GLU A 163 13.28 0.20 13.16
C GLU A 163 14.29 1.33 12.97
N ARG A 164 14.73 1.57 11.73
CA ARG A 164 15.70 2.64 11.42
C ARG A 164 15.10 4.03 11.61
N LEU A 165 13.84 4.25 11.23
CA LEU A 165 13.17 5.53 11.43
C LEU A 165 12.95 5.85 12.92
N LEU A 166 12.65 4.84 13.74
CA LEU A 166 12.40 5.04 15.18
C LEU A 166 13.69 5.06 16.02
N ALA A 167 14.78 4.46 15.55
CA ALA A 167 16.04 4.36 16.30
C ALA A 167 16.59 5.70 16.84
N PRO A 168 16.57 6.82 16.08
CA PRO A 168 16.98 8.13 16.59
C PRO A 168 16.11 8.66 17.74
N HIS A 169 14.89 8.14 17.87
CA HIS A 169 13.90 8.53 18.89
C HIS A 169 13.82 7.52 20.04
N ALA A 170 14.65 6.47 20.06
CA ALA A 170 14.56 5.41 21.04
C ALA A 170 14.71 5.93 22.49
N PRO A 171 13.98 5.35 23.47
CA PRO A 171 14.06 5.81 24.84
C PRO A 171 15.45 5.70 25.46
N THR A 172 15.88 6.76 26.15
CA THR A 172 17.10 6.78 26.93
C THR A 172 16.95 5.92 28.19
N ALA A 173 18.03 5.26 28.63
CA ALA A 173 18.03 4.45 29.85
C ALA A 173 17.55 5.20 31.11
N SER A 174 17.66 6.53 31.13
CA SER A 174 17.18 7.39 32.21
C SER A 174 15.67 7.61 32.19
N ALA A 175 15.06 7.74 31.01
CA ALA A 175 13.61 7.88 30.85
C ALA A 175 12.89 6.55 31.18
N SER A 176 13.44 5.42 30.72
CA SER A 176 12.91 4.09 31.04
C SER A 176 12.91 3.80 32.56
N ALA A 177 13.94 4.26 33.29
CA ALA A 177 14.02 4.09 34.74
C ALA A 177 13.05 5.00 35.53
N SER A 178 12.60 6.12 34.95
CA SER A 178 11.61 7.02 35.55
C SER A 178 10.18 6.46 35.40
N ASN A 179 9.83 5.96 34.21
CA ASN A 179 8.53 5.37 33.91
C ASN A 179 8.22 4.15 34.81
N VAL A 180 9.22 3.32 35.08
CA VAL A 180 9.09 2.16 35.98
C VAL A 180 8.83 2.57 37.44
N ARG A 181 9.31 3.75 37.88
CA ARG A 181 9.13 4.23 39.27
C ARG A 181 7.81 4.96 39.51
N SER A 182 7.23 5.57 38.48
CA SER A 182 6.01 6.39 38.59
C SER A 182 4.71 5.60 38.36
N GLY A 183 4.78 4.39 37.78
CA GLY A 183 3.60 3.65 37.36
C GLY A 183 2.77 4.39 36.31
N ARG A 184 3.39 5.36 35.62
CA ARG A 184 2.79 6.17 34.56
C ARG A 184 3.58 5.95 33.27
N SER A 185 2.87 5.64 32.21
CA SER A 185 3.30 5.79 30.83
C SER A 185 3.43 7.29 30.53
N ASP A 186 4.58 7.90 30.84
CA ASP A 186 4.76 9.37 30.78
C ASP A 186 4.66 9.97 29.34
N GLY A 187 4.35 9.16 28.30
CA GLY A 187 4.11 9.61 26.91
C GLY A 187 2.74 9.26 26.31
N ILE A 188 2.00 8.26 26.79
CA ILE A 188 0.67 7.88 26.25
C ILE A 188 -0.35 7.74 27.38
N ARG A 189 -1.54 8.33 27.22
CA ARG A 189 -2.64 8.25 28.19
C ARG A 189 -3.86 7.57 27.59
N VAL A 190 -4.19 6.38 28.10
CA VAL A 190 -5.40 5.64 27.73
C VAL A 190 -6.60 6.07 28.58
N THR A 191 -7.75 6.26 27.94
CA THR A 191 -9.03 6.56 28.60
C THR A 191 -10.17 5.79 27.94
N TYR A 192 -11.14 5.35 28.76
CA TYR A 192 -12.34 4.64 28.30
C TYR A 192 -13.58 5.41 28.74
N ASP A 193 -14.27 6.03 27.80
CA ASP A 193 -15.53 6.70 28.07
C ASP A 193 -16.65 5.69 28.33
N ARG A 194 -17.66 6.08 29.09
CA ARG A 194 -18.84 5.22 29.30
C ARG A 194 -19.63 5.10 27.98
N PRO A 195 -19.86 3.89 27.44
CA PRO A 195 -20.63 3.71 26.22
C PRO A 195 -22.07 4.18 26.40
N ARG A 196 -22.63 4.81 25.36
CA ARG A 196 -24.04 5.22 25.32
C ARG A 196 -24.98 4.02 25.21
N ARG A 197 -24.62 2.99 24.43
CA ARG A 197 -25.43 1.79 24.24
C ARG A 197 -25.07 0.70 25.25
N GLU A 198 -26.07 -0.05 25.70
CA GLU A 198 -25.85 -1.15 26.65
C GLU A 198 -25.06 -2.31 26.02
N GLY A 199 -25.26 -2.58 24.72
CA GLY A 199 -24.52 -3.60 23.98
C GLY A 199 -23.01 -3.37 23.94
N ASP A 200 -22.59 -2.11 23.97
CA ASP A 200 -21.19 -1.70 23.85
C ASP A 200 -20.44 -1.79 25.19
N ARG A 201 -21.17 -1.89 26.32
CA ARG A 201 -20.54 -2.11 27.64
C ARG A 201 -19.79 -3.43 27.71
N ARG A 202 -20.30 -4.47 27.03
CA ARG A 202 -19.60 -5.76 26.95
C ARG A 202 -18.31 -5.65 26.14
N LEU A 203 -18.32 -4.89 25.05
CA LEU A 203 -17.14 -4.64 24.22
C LEU A 203 -16.08 -3.84 24.98
N GLN A 204 -16.51 -2.82 25.73
CA GLN A 204 -15.62 -2.09 26.64
C GLN A 204 -14.97 -3.02 27.66
N THR A 205 -15.75 -3.87 28.35
CA THR A 205 -15.21 -4.82 29.34
C THR A 205 -14.27 -5.82 28.69
N LEU A 206 -14.62 -6.37 27.52
CA LEU A 206 -13.77 -7.31 26.78
C LEU A 206 -12.38 -6.72 26.50
N ILE A 207 -12.32 -5.48 26.02
CA ILE A 207 -11.06 -4.80 25.70
C ILE A 207 -10.26 -4.49 26.96
N GLN A 208 -10.91 -3.96 28.00
CA GLN A 208 -10.25 -3.65 29.28
C GLN A 208 -9.68 -4.90 29.95
N ASP A 209 -10.43 -6.00 29.95
CA ASP A 209 -10.02 -7.26 30.57
C ASP A 209 -8.93 -7.97 29.76
N SER A 210 -8.81 -7.68 28.46
CA SER A 210 -7.76 -8.27 27.59
C SER A 210 -6.35 -7.79 27.94
N GLY A 211 -6.20 -6.55 28.43
CA GLY A 211 -4.91 -5.90 28.64
C GLY A 211 -4.10 -5.62 27.36
N LEU A 212 -4.66 -5.89 26.17
CA LEU A 212 -3.96 -5.76 24.89
C LEU A 212 -3.68 -4.30 24.51
N VAL A 213 -4.57 -3.37 24.90
CA VAL A 213 -4.40 -1.94 24.64
C VAL A 213 -3.19 -1.42 25.42
N GLU A 214 -3.12 -1.74 26.71
CA GLU A 214 -2.01 -1.35 27.57
C GLU A 214 -0.70 -1.99 27.09
N ALA A 215 -0.73 -3.26 26.67
CA ALA A 215 0.44 -3.92 26.08
C ALA A 215 0.91 -3.26 24.78
N ALA A 216 0.00 -2.81 23.91
CA ALA A 216 0.34 -2.08 22.69
C ALA A 216 0.91 -0.69 22.97
N VAL A 217 0.38 -0.01 23.98
CA VAL A 217 0.92 1.27 24.46
C VAL A 217 2.33 1.12 25.03
N ASP A 218 2.54 0.10 25.87
CA ASP A 218 3.86 -0.20 26.42
C ASP A 218 4.85 -0.58 25.30
N ASP A 219 4.38 -1.27 24.27
CA ASP A 219 5.19 -1.56 23.09
C ASP A 219 5.64 -0.29 22.38
N VAL A 220 4.71 0.61 22.00
CA VAL A 220 5.07 1.87 21.33
C VAL A 220 6.02 2.73 22.17
N LEU A 221 5.78 2.82 23.48
CA LEU A 221 6.65 3.55 24.40
C LEU A 221 8.03 2.91 24.58
N SER A 222 8.19 1.63 24.22
CA SER A 222 9.50 0.98 24.19
C SER A 222 10.29 1.31 22.92
N LEU A 223 9.61 1.73 21.84
CA LEU A 223 10.21 2.04 20.55
C LEU A 223 10.70 3.49 20.45
N ALA A 224 9.94 4.44 21.02
CA ALA A 224 10.26 5.86 20.90
C ALA A 224 9.83 6.71 22.10
N GLU A 225 10.63 7.75 22.39
CA GLU A 225 10.28 8.87 23.26
C GLU A 225 9.39 9.86 22.49
N LEU A 226 8.16 10.04 22.96
CA LEU A 226 7.21 10.99 22.35
C LEU A 226 7.47 12.41 22.84
N PRO A 227 7.46 13.43 21.96
CA PRO A 227 7.71 14.83 22.34
C PRO A 227 6.54 15.47 23.11
N ALA A 228 5.37 14.84 23.10
CA ALA A 228 4.18 15.26 23.82
C ALA A 228 3.35 14.05 24.24
N VAL A 229 2.38 14.26 25.15
CA VAL A 229 1.49 13.19 25.58
C VAL A 229 0.46 12.89 24.49
N LEU A 230 0.53 11.70 23.91
CA LEU A 230 -0.50 11.15 23.03
C LEU A 230 -1.68 10.64 23.87
N ARG A 231 -2.90 11.00 23.48
CA ARG A 231 -4.11 10.49 24.11
C ARG A 231 -4.67 9.33 23.30
N VAL A 232 -4.94 8.21 23.95
CA VAL A 232 -5.71 7.10 23.35
C VAL A 232 -7.05 7.06 24.06
N ARG A 233 -8.16 7.19 23.33
CA ARG A 233 -9.48 7.30 23.95
C ARG A 233 -10.54 6.50 23.21
N PHE A 234 -11.08 5.52 23.93
CA PHE A 234 -12.22 4.71 23.52
C PHE A 234 -13.53 5.42 23.86
N GLY A 235 -14.46 5.51 22.93
CA GLY A 235 -15.73 6.19 23.15
C GLY A 235 -16.70 6.10 21.98
N ASP A 236 -17.81 6.83 22.06
CA ASP A 236 -18.75 7.00 20.95
C ASP A 236 -18.26 8.12 19.99
N CYS A 237 -18.24 7.87 18.68
CA CYS A 237 -17.83 8.83 17.65
C CYS A 237 -18.67 8.69 16.37
N GLN A 238 -18.45 9.59 15.40
CA GLN A 238 -19.16 9.59 14.10
C GLN A 238 -18.44 8.79 13.00
N GLN A 239 -17.13 8.56 13.14
CA GLN A 239 -16.32 7.71 12.26
C GLN A 239 -15.96 6.42 13.01
N ASP A 240 -15.23 5.50 12.39
CA ASP A 240 -14.89 4.19 12.95
C ASP A 240 -13.68 4.24 13.91
N GLY A 241 -12.66 5.01 13.55
CA GLY A 241 -11.48 5.32 14.35
C GLY A 241 -10.63 6.36 13.61
N PHE A 242 -9.87 7.18 14.32
CA PHE A 242 -8.97 8.17 13.71
C PHE A 242 -7.95 8.75 14.69
N PHE A 243 -6.82 9.20 14.15
CA PHE A 243 -5.86 10.07 14.80
C PHE A 243 -6.17 11.55 14.48
N ASP A 244 -6.33 12.36 15.54
CA ASP A 244 -6.45 13.81 15.44
C ASP A 244 -5.06 14.46 15.66
N PRO A 245 -4.43 15.02 14.61
CA PRO A 245 -3.10 15.62 14.71
C PRO A 245 -3.07 16.94 15.48
N VAL A 246 -4.22 17.61 15.66
CA VAL A 246 -4.31 18.86 16.43
C VAL A 246 -4.47 18.54 17.91
N ALA A 247 -5.30 17.55 18.24
CA ALA A 247 -5.53 17.13 19.61
C ALA A 247 -4.41 16.21 20.14
N LEU A 248 -3.58 15.63 19.26
CA LEU A 248 -2.70 14.50 19.57
C LEU A 248 -3.50 13.40 20.27
N GLU A 249 -4.53 12.92 19.59
CA GLU A 249 -5.49 11.98 20.14
C GLU A 249 -5.86 10.90 19.13
N VAL A 250 -5.56 9.65 19.46
CA VAL A 250 -6.13 8.46 18.83
C VAL A 250 -7.51 8.20 19.44
N ARG A 251 -8.54 8.17 18.59
CA ARG A 251 -9.91 7.82 18.95
C ARG A 251 -10.29 6.48 18.33
N ILE A 252 -10.72 5.53 19.17
CA ILE A 252 -11.28 4.24 18.73
C ILE A 252 -12.74 4.17 19.15
N CYS A 253 -13.63 3.90 18.19
CA CYS A 253 -15.07 4.01 18.41
C CYS A 253 -15.69 2.69 18.82
N TYR A 254 -16.62 2.70 19.78
CA TYR A 254 -17.36 1.48 20.13
C TYR A 254 -18.21 0.94 18.95
N SER A 255 -18.58 1.80 17.99
CA SER A 255 -19.22 1.41 16.74
C SER A 255 -18.34 0.51 15.87
N LEU A 256 -17.04 0.78 15.78
CA LEU A 256 -16.09 -0.05 15.02
C LEU A 256 -15.99 -1.46 15.64
N LEU A 257 -15.91 -1.54 16.96
CA LEU A 257 -15.86 -2.83 17.67
C LEU A 257 -17.18 -3.62 17.50
N ALA A 258 -18.31 -2.91 17.52
CA ALA A 258 -19.61 -3.51 17.25
C ALA A 258 -19.74 -3.97 15.79
N MET A 259 -19.09 -3.26 14.86
CA MET A 259 -19.02 -3.62 13.44
C MET A 259 -18.20 -4.91 13.26
N PHE A 260 -17.00 -5.02 13.83
CA PHE A 260 -16.21 -6.26 13.80
C PHE A 260 -17.00 -7.46 14.34
N ARG A 261 -17.74 -7.28 15.44
CA ARG A 261 -18.62 -8.31 15.98
C ARG A 261 -19.70 -8.75 15.00
N SER A 262 -20.25 -7.81 14.21
CA SER A 262 -21.29 -8.11 13.23
C SER A 262 -20.75 -8.93 12.05
N PHE A 263 -19.51 -8.68 11.63
CA PHE A 263 -18.89 -9.36 10.50
C PHE A 263 -18.71 -10.85 10.77
N VAL A 264 -18.12 -11.21 11.91
CA VAL A 264 -17.89 -12.62 12.26
C VAL A 264 -19.19 -13.37 12.48
N ARG A 265 -20.22 -12.71 13.03
CA ARG A 265 -21.52 -13.34 13.25
C ARG A 265 -22.25 -13.67 11.96
N ASN A 266 -22.06 -12.85 10.93
CA ASN A 266 -22.64 -13.08 9.61
C ASN A 266 -21.81 -14.10 8.81
N ASP A 267 -20.48 -14.04 8.89
CA ASP A 267 -19.56 -14.99 8.24
C ASP A 267 -19.69 -16.44 8.79
N VAL A 268 -19.89 -16.60 10.10
CA VAL A 268 -20.20 -17.92 10.70
C VAL A 268 -21.56 -18.47 10.25
N ALA A 269 -22.49 -17.58 9.88
CA ALA A 269 -23.84 -17.94 9.47
C ALA A 269 -23.99 -18.19 7.97
N ASP A 270 -23.09 -17.68 7.13
CA ASP A 270 -23.29 -17.57 5.69
C ASP A 270 -22.15 -18.24 4.89
N ARG A 271 -22.20 -19.57 4.80
CA ARG A 271 -21.49 -20.34 3.77
C ARG A 271 -22.48 -20.75 2.68
N SER A 272 -23.03 -19.78 1.94
CA SER A 272 -23.74 -20.05 0.68
C SER A 272 -23.96 -18.80 -0.20
N GLU A 273 -23.22 -18.80 -1.31
CA GLU A 273 -23.52 -18.21 -2.64
C GLU A 273 -23.22 -16.71 -2.93
N ASP A 274 -22.35 -16.52 -3.93
CA ASP A 274 -21.93 -15.28 -4.60
C ASP A 274 -22.93 -14.78 -5.66
N GLY A 275 -22.90 -13.46 -5.94
CA GLY A 275 -23.54 -12.87 -7.13
C GLY A 275 -23.18 -11.39 -7.37
N ALA A 276 -22.90 -11.03 -8.62
CA ALA A 276 -22.10 -9.86 -9.05
C ALA A 276 -22.84 -8.63 -9.62
N ARG A 277 -22.13 -7.49 -9.50
CA ARG A 277 -21.94 -6.21 -10.24
C ARG A 277 -22.89 -5.70 -11.34
N GLY A 278 -22.96 -4.35 -11.40
CA GLY A 278 -23.18 -3.57 -12.62
C GLY A 278 -22.84 -2.09 -12.45
N GLU A 279 -22.16 -1.49 -13.45
CA GLU A 279 -21.79 -0.07 -13.48
C GLU A 279 -21.90 0.56 -14.87
N THR A 280 -22.03 1.89 -14.90
CA THR A 280 -22.11 2.74 -16.10
C THR A 280 -21.06 3.84 -16.05
N ALA A 281 -20.19 3.90 -17.05
CA ALA A 281 -19.21 4.98 -17.24
C ALA A 281 -19.81 6.20 -17.99
N VAL A 282 -19.31 7.39 -17.66
CA VAL A 282 -19.63 8.68 -18.31
C VAL A 282 -18.46 9.13 -19.20
N PHE A 283 -18.81 9.69 -20.36
CA PHE A 283 -17.95 10.06 -21.49
C PHE A 283 -17.73 11.59 -21.59
N ILE A 284 -16.54 12.03 -22.02
CA ILE A 284 -16.26 13.41 -22.46
C ILE A 284 -15.46 13.36 -23.79
N PRO A 285 -15.90 14.02 -24.88
CA PRO A 285 -15.17 14.06 -26.14
C PRO A 285 -14.30 15.32 -26.33
N GLY A 286 -13.13 15.12 -26.95
CA GLY A 286 -12.67 15.96 -28.05
C GLY A 286 -11.34 16.69 -27.86
N LEU A 287 -10.27 16.14 -28.42
CA LEU A 287 -9.13 16.89 -28.98
C LEU A 287 -8.64 16.16 -30.25
N SER A 288 -8.13 16.94 -31.21
CA SER A 288 -7.55 16.45 -32.47
C SER A 288 -6.12 15.97 -32.24
N PHE A 289 -5.78 14.81 -32.79
CA PHE A 289 -4.53 14.08 -32.53
C PHE A 289 -3.44 14.33 -33.59
N ASP A 290 -2.21 14.48 -33.12
CA ASP A 290 -0.97 14.55 -33.90
C ASP A 290 0.09 13.58 -33.32
N GLU A 291 1.14 13.30 -34.09
CA GLU A 291 2.27 12.45 -33.65
C GLU A 291 2.99 13.01 -32.42
N GLU A 292 2.78 14.28 -32.07
CA GLU A 292 3.31 14.92 -30.87
C GLU A 292 2.69 14.33 -29.59
N THR A 293 1.39 14.05 -29.59
CA THR A 293 0.71 13.37 -28.46
C THR A 293 1.29 11.98 -28.19
N VAL A 294 1.52 11.19 -29.25
CA VAL A 294 2.12 9.85 -29.13
C VAL A 294 3.55 9.95 -28.60
N ALA A 295 4.32 10.92 -29.08
CA ALA A 295 5.68 11.16 -28.62
C ALA A 295 5.73 11.53 -27.13
N LEU A 296 4.91 12.49 -26.68
CA LEU A 296 4.82 12.88 -25.27
C LEU A 296 4.40 11.72 -24.38
N PHE A 297 3.46 10.88 -24.84
CA PHE A 297 3.03 9.70 -24.11
C PHE A 297 4.15 8.68 -23.91
N VAL A 298 4.89 8.36 -24.98
CA VAL A 298 6.04 7.45 -24.90
C VAL A 298 7.14 8.04 -24.01
N LEU A 299 7.47 9.33 -24.18
CA LEU A 299 8.52 10.00 -23.41
C LEU A 299 8.18 10.11 -21.91
N GLY A 300 6.96 10.53 -21.57
CA GLY A 300 6.51 10.68 -20.18
C GLY A 300 6.58 9.36 -19.42
N ASN A 301 6.01 8.29 -20.00
CA ASN A 301 6.05 6.96 -19.42
C ASN A 301 7.47 6.37 -19.34
N THR A 302 8.34 6.66 -20.32
CA THR A 302 9.74 6.22 -20.30
C THR A 302 10.52 6.88 -19.16
N VAL A 303 10.40 8.21 -19.01
CA VAL A 303 11.08 8.95 -17.94
C VAL A 303 10.57 8.52 -16.58
N PHE A 304 9.26 8.34 -16.43
CA PHE A 304 8.68 7.85 -15.18
C PHE A 304 9.24 6.48 -14.79
N ALA A 305 9.27 5.53 -15.72
CA ALA A 305 9.84 4.21 -15.47
C ALA A 305 11.33 4.28 -15.12
N VAL A 306 12.11 5.13 -15.79
CA VAL A 306 13.53 5.32 -15.45
C VAL A 306 13.69 5.87 -14.04
N TYR A 307 12.94 6.90 -13.65
CA TYR A 307 12.99 7.42 -12.28
C TYR A 307 12.53 6.39 -11.26
N HIS A 308 11.50 5.61 -11.57
CA HIS A 308 11.02 4.52 -10.71
C HIS A 308 12.15 3.52 -10.43
N GLU A 309 12.78 2.97 -11.48
CA GLU A 309 13.85 1.99 -11.31
C GLU A 309 15.13 2.59 -10.70
N LEU A 310 15.42 3.86 -10.96
CA LEU A 310 16.49 4.57 -10.26
C LEU A 310 16.16 4.74 -8.78
N ALA A 311 14.91 5.01 -8.41
CA ALA A 311 14.48 5.05 -7.01
C ALA A 311 14.68 3.70 -6.34
N THR A 312 14.29 2.61 -7.00
CA THR A 312 14.57 1.23 -6.58
C THR A 312 16.07 1.06 -6.31
N ALA A 313 16.92 1.42 -7.28
CA ALA A 313 18.38 1.36 -7.09
C ALA A 313 18.86 2.16 -5.87
N LEU A 314 18.36 3.39 -5.66
CA LEU A 314 18.72 4.22 -4.51
C LEU A 314 18.26 3.60 -3.18
N ILE A 315 17.05 3.04 -3.13
CA ILE A 315 16.51 2.39 -1.93
C ILE A 315 17.45 1.26 -1.48
N HIS A 316 17.88 0.42 -2.42
CA HIS A 316 18.77 -0.72 -2.13
C HIS A 316 20.22 -0.28 -1.88
N ASP A 317 20.81 0.53 -2.75
CA ASP A 317 22.23 0.90 -2.67
C ASP A 317 22.57 1.79 -1.47
N LEU A 318 21.61 2.61 -1.01
CA LEU A 318 21.77 3.52 0.12
C LEU A 318 21.17 2.97 1.43
N ASP A 319 20.54 1.79 1.39
CA ASP A 319 19.80 1.19 2.50
C ASP A 319 18.76 2.17 3.11
N LEU A 320 17.97 2.81 2.25
CA LEU A 320 17.02 3.82 2.68
C LEU A 320 15.94 3.19 3.59
N PRO A 321 15.52 3.87 4.69
CA PRO A 321 14.50 3.36 5.59
C PRO A 321 13.08 3.58 5.03
N ILE A 322 12.71 2.78 4.03
CA ILE A 322 11.38 2.79 3.42
C ILE A 322 10.38 2.04 4.29
N VAL A 323 9.20 2.62 4.51
CA VAL A 323 8.11 2.06 5.34
C VAL A 323 6.81 1.90 4.56
N VAL A 324 6.87 1.86 3.24
CA VAL A 324 5.74 1.58 2.32
C VAL A 324 6.19 0.48 1.35
N GLY A 325 5.28 0.01 0.48
CA GLY A 325 5.69 -0.85 -0.64
C GLY A 325 6.76 -0.16 -1.50
N GLU A 326 7.75 -0.91 -1.96
CA GLU A 326 8.89 -0.38 -2.72
C GLU A 326 8.44 0.33 -4.01
N SER A 327 7.54 -0.31 -4.76
CA SER A 327 6.92 0.25 -5.97
C SER A 327 6.18 1.58 -5.69
N ASN A 328 5.48 1.66 -4.56
CA ASN A 328 4.79 2.88 -4.13
C ASN A 328 5.75 4.02 -3.76
N ALA A 329 6.87 3.70 -3.09
CA ALA A 329 7.94 4.67 -2.86
C ALA A 329 8.56 5.12 -4.19
N ALA A 330 8.91 4.19 -5.08
CA ALA A 330 9.53 4.50 -6.36
C ALA A 330 8.64 5.38 -7.27
N ASP A 331 7.33 5.12 -7.30
CA ASP A 331 6.35 5.96 -8.00
C ASP A 331 6.30 7.39 -7.46
N SER A 332 6.32 7.53 -6.12
CA SER A 332 6.33 8.86 -5.50
C SER A 332 7.61 9.64 -5.85
N PHE A 333 8.76 8.95 -5.93
CA PHE A 333 10.03 9.55 -6.33
C PHE A 333 9.97 10.03 -7.77
N ALA A 334 9.50 9.16 -8.67
CA ALA A 334 9.33 9.49 -10.09
C ALA A 334 8.40 10.68 -10.28
N ALA A 335 7.25 10.69 -9.61
CA ALA A 335 6.32 11.81 -9.65
C ALA A 335 6.96 13.10 -9.11
N VAL A 336 7.61 13.07 -7.95
CA VAL A 336 8.25 14.25 -7.35
C VAL A 336 9.34 14.84 -8.25
N LEU A 337 10.14 14.01 -8.92
CA LEU A 337 11.20 14.50 -9.82
C LEU A 337 10.69 14.98 -11.17
N MET A 338 9.56 14.45 -11.65
CA MET A 338 8.93 14.93 -12.88
C MET A 338 8.12 16.22 -12.66
N ILE A 339 7.68 16.49 -11.44
CA ILE A 339 6.93 17.71 -11.10
C ILE A 339 7.93 18.88 -10.88
N PRO A 340 7.87 19.95 -11.69
CA PRO A 340 8.83 21.06 -11.59
C PRO A 340 8.67 21.83 -10.28
N GLU A 341 9.79 22.35 -9.73
CA GLU A 341 9.81 23.27 -8.58
C GLU A 341 9.34 24.69 -8.99
N GLY A 342 8.13 24.83 -9.54
CA GLY A 342 7.55 26.12 -9.89
C GLY A 342 6.45 26.03 -10.95
N PRO A 343 5.51 27.01 -11.01
CA PRO A 343 4.44 26.97 -11.99
C PRO A 343 4.94 27.25 -13.40
N GLY A 344 4.49 26.46 -14.37
CA GLY A 344 4.53 26.83 -15.79
C GLY A 344 5.75 26.34 -16.58
N GLU A 345 6.12 25.06 -16.42
CA GLU A 345 6.92 24.34 -17.42
C GLU A 345 6.00 23.40 -18.21
N PRO A 346 5.38 23.86 -19.32
CA PRO A 346 4.30 23.13 -19.98
C PRO A 346 4.69 21.70 -20.41
N LEU A 347 5.94 21.52 -20.82
CA LEU A 347 6.45 20.21 -21.23
C LEU A 347 6.57 19.25 -20.04
N ALA A 348 7.07 19.71 -18.88
CA ALA A 348 7.18 18.87 -17.69
C ALA A 348 5.79 18.47 -17.15
N ASP A 349 4.86 19.43 -17.15
CA ASP A 349 3.45 19.20 -16.81
C ASP A 349 2.82 18.16 -17.75
N GLU A 350 3.05 18.24 -19.05
CA GLU A 350 2.56 17.26 -20.02
C GLU A 350 3.19 15.87 -19.81
N LEU A 351 4.50 15.79 -19.57
CA LEU A 351 5.18 14.50 -19.35
C LEU A 351 4.65 13.75 -18.11
N VAL A 352 4.41 14.45 -16.99
CA VAL A 352 3.86 13.81 -15.78
C VAL A 352 2.40 13.39 -15.96
N ILE A 353 1.61 14.20 -16.67
CA ILE A 353 0.22 13.85 -17.01
C ILE A 353 0.18 12.61 -17.90
N GLU A 354 1.03 12.55 -18.93
CA GLU A 354 1.04 11.40 -19.84
C GLU A 354 1.62 10.13 -19.20
N ALA A 355 2.59 10.27 -18.28
CA ALA A 355 3.03 9.16 -17.44
C ALA A 355 1.86 8.59 -16.62
N ALA A 356 1.06 9.44 -15.98
CA ALA A 356 -0.14 8.99 -15.27
C ALA A 356 -1.13 8.32 -16.23
N ASN A 357 -1.39 8.92 -17.40
CA ASN A 357 -2.31 8.36 -18.39
C ASN A 357 -1.89 6.95 -18.86
N GLY A 358 -0.59 6.63 -18.86
CA GLY A 358 -0.11 5.28 -19.14
C GLY A 358 -0.65 4.23 -18.17
N TRP A 359 -0.69 4.55 -16.87
CA TRP A 359 -1.33 3.71 -15.88
C TRP A 359 -2.84 3.64 -16.07
N TYR A 360 -3.50 4.77 -16.37
CA TYR A 360 -4.94 4.77 -16.62
C TYR A 360 -5.33 3.87 -17.81
N LEU A 361 -4.64 4.00 -18.94
CA LEU A 361 -4.91 3.17 -20.13
C LEU A 361 -4.56 1.70 -19.90
N THR A 362 -3.48 1.42 -19.17
CA THR A 362 -3.10 0.04 -18.81
C THR A 362 -4.18 -0.60 -17.93
N GLY A 363 -4.65 0.10 -16.89
CA GLY A 363 -5.73 -0.39 -16.02
C GLY A 363 -7.04 -0.63 -16.77
N LEU A 364 -7.38 0.23 -17.74
CA LEU A 364 -8.53 -0.01 -18.62
C LEU A 364 -8.36 -1.25 -19.51
N ALA A 365 -7.17 -1.44 -20.09
CA ALA A 365 -6.86 -2.59 -20.93
C ALA A 365 -6.91 -3.91 -20.14
N LEU A 366 -6.55 -3.86 -18.86
CA LEU A 366 -6.61 -4.99 -17.92
C LEU A 366 -7.98 -5.20 -17.27
N GLY A 367 -8.99 -4.38 -17.59
CA GLY A 367 -10.34 -4.57 -17.07
C GLY A 367 -10.52 -4.14 -15.60
N GLU A 368 -9.64 -3.30 -15.04
CA GLU A 368 -9.69 -2.90 -13.63
C GLU A 368 -11.01 -2.21 -13.27
N LYS A 369 -11.60 -1.41 -14.17
CA LYS A 369 -12.96 -0.85 -13.99
C LYS A 369 -14.09 -1.90 -14.07
N GLY A 370 -13.85 -3.03 -14.73
CA GLY A 370 -14.73 -4.21 -14.65
C GLY A 370 -14.56 -4.97 -13.33
N GLY A 371 -13.60 -4.54 -12.51
CA GLY A 371 -13.15 -5.10 -11.24
C GLY A 371 -12.36 -6.39 -11.37
N GLU A 372 -11.67 -6.56 -12.50
CA GLU A 372 -10.55 -7.50 -12.65
C GLU A 372 -9.30 -6.85 -12.06
N VAL A 373 -9.01 -7.13 -10.78
CA VAL A 373 -7.90 -6.51 -10.05
C VAL A 373 -6.97 -7.58 -9.48
N THR A 374 -5.68 -7.49 -9.78
CA THR A 374 -4.63 -8.38 -9.27
C THR A 374 -4.15 -7.90 -7.90
N ALA A 375 -5.04 -7.94 -6.90
CA ALA A 375 -4.80 -7.34 -5.59
C ALA A 375 -3.66 -7.98 -4.76
N TRP A 376 -3.17 -9.16 -5.16
CA TRP A 376 -2.04 -9.84 -4.50
C TRP A 376 -0.66 -9.41 -5.02
N SER A 377 -0.61 -8.63 -6.10
CA SER A 377 0.64 -8.15 -6.70
C SER A 377 1.49 -7.38 -5.69
N GLY A 378 2.82 -7.42 -5.85
CA GLY A 378 3.74 -6.53 -5.13
C GLY A 378 3.65 -5.08 -5.63
N ASP A 379 3.15 -4.89 -6.85
CA ASP A 379 2.83 -3.59 -7.43
C ASP A 379 1.42 -3.10 -7.08
N ASP A 380 1.29 -1.79 -7.06
CA ASP A 380 0.01 -1.11 -6.95
C ASP A 380 -0.86 -1.30 -8.21
N VAL A 381 -2.17 -1.26 -8.01
CA VAL A 381 -3.16 -1.31 -9.10
C VAL A 381 -3.01 -0.09 -9.99
N ASN A 382 -3.06 -0.25 -11.31
CA ASN A 382 -2.71 0.81 -12.26
C ASN A 382 -3.60 2.05 -12.08
N LEU A 383 -4.91 1.88 -11.87
CA LEU A 383 -5.80 3.01 -11.61
C LEU A 383 -5.49 3.74 -10.29
N GLN A 384 -4.93 3.08 -9.27
CA GLN A 384 -4.45 3.77 -8.07
C GLN A 384 -3.18 4.56 -8.35
N ARG A 385 -2.21 3.97 -9.06
CA ARG A 385 -0.98 4.66 -9.51
C ARG A 385 -1.31 5.92 -10.30
N TYR A 386 -2.31 5.86 -11.20
CA TYR A 386 -2.84 7.03 -11.89
C TYR A 386 -3.28 8.13 -10.91
N TYR A 387 -4.16 7.80 -9.97
CA TYR A 387 -4.71 8.79 -9.05
C TYR A 387 -3.66 9.34 -8.07
N ASP A 388 -2.70 8.53 -7.65
CA ASP A 388 -1.61 8.97 -6.78
C ASP A 388 -0.72 9.99 -7.49
N VAL A 389 -0.28 9.71 -8.73
CA VAL A 389 0.52 10.66 -9.52
C VAL A 389 -0.27 11.94 -9.83
N ILE A 390 -1.53 11.81 -10.26
CA ILE A 390 -2.41 12.97 -10.50
C ILE A 390 -2.62 13.79 -9.23
N CYS A 391 -2.73 13.14 -8.08
CA CYS A 391 -2.88 13.83 -6.82
C CYS A 391 -1.61 14.59 -6.43
N LEU A 392 -0.42 14.00 -6.56
CA LEU A 392 0.85 14.71 -6.34
C LEU A 392 0.98 15.92 -7.27
N PHE A 393 0.62 15.78 -8.55
CA PHE A 393 0.61 16.87 -9.53
C PHE A 393 -0.38 17.98 -9.17
N VAL A 394 -1.65 17.65 -8.84
CA VAL A 394 -2.63 18.64 -8.36
C VAL A 394 -2.19 19.29 -7.04
N GLY A 395 -1.45 18.55 -6.21
CA GLY A 395 -0.89 19.02 -4.94
C GLY A 395 0.17 20.11 -5.10
N SER A 396 0.98 20.04 -6.16
CA SER A 396 2.09 20.98 -6.41
C SER A 396 1.62 22.39 -6.75
N ASP A 397 0.50 22.53 -7.50
CA ASP A 397 -0.19 23.80 -7.74
C ASP A 397 -1.71 23.69 -7.58
N ARG A 398 -2.13 23.61 -6.31
CA ARG A 398 -3.56 23.50 -5.94
C ARG A 398 -4.45 24.60 -6.51
N ARG A 399 -3.92 25.79 -6.79
CA ARG A 399 -4.73 26.93 -7.26
C ARG A 399 -4.80 26.97 -8.78
N GLY A 400 -3.69 26.71 -9.47
CA GLY A 400 -3.66 26.64 -10.93
C GLY A 400 -4.39 25.43 -11.50
N LEU A 401 -4.41 24.30 -10.79
CA LEU A 401 -4.89 23.02 -11.31
C LEU A 401 -6.33 22.64 -10.90
N MET A 402 -7.09 23.55 -10.27
CA MET A 402 -8.50 23.29 -9.87
C MET A 402 -9.44 22.96 -11.04
N THR A 403 -9.11 23.33 -12.28
CA THR A 403 -9.87 22.93 -13.47
C THR A 403 -9.45 21.56 -13.97
N PHE A 404 -8.16 21.22 -13.81
CA PHE A 404 -7.58 19.95 -14.23
C PHE A 404 -8.08 18.79 -13.35
N GLU A 405 -8.17 18.95 -12.03
CA GLU A 405 -8.62 17.89 -11.10
C GLU A 405 -9.94 17.22 -11.55
N ARG A 406 -10.88 18.02 -12.08
CA ARG A 406 -12.18 17.53 -12.56
C ARG A 406 -12.07 16.80 -13.89
N LYS A 407 -11.17 17.22 -14.78
CA LYS A 407 -10.92 16.52 -16.05
C LYS A 407 -10.30 15.15 -15.77
N ALA A 408 -9.36 15.09 -14.82
CA ALA A 408 -8.68 13.86 -14.40
C ALA A 408 -9.56 12.92 -13.53
N GLY A 409 -10.84 13.23 -13.34
CA GLY A 409 -11.74 12.38 -12.55
C GLY A 409 -11.40 12.30 -11.06
N LEU A 410 -10.60 13.22 -10.51
CA LEU A 410 -10.23 13.25 -9.11
C LEU A 410 -11.33 13.96 -8.29
N PRO A 411 -11.99 13.30 -7.32
CA PRO A 411 -13.06 13.93 -6.55
C PRO A 411 -12.54 15.08 -5.68
N ARG A 412 -13.36 16.11 -5.52
CA ARG A 412 -12.98 17.32 -4.77
C ARG A 412 -12.54 17.02 -3.33
N ASP A 413 -13.19 16.08 -2.67
CA ASP A 413 -12.85 15.76 -1.28
C ASP A 413 -11.50 15.04 -1.17
N ARG A 414 -11.10 14.27 -2.18
CA ARG A 414 -9.75 13.71 -2.30
C ARG A 414 -8.72 14.80 -2.63
N ALA A 415 -9.02 15.67 -3.61
CA ALA A 415 -8.14 16.76 -4.03
C ALA A 415 -7.78 17.74 -2.90
N ARG A 416 -8.60 17.83 -1.84
CA ARG A 416 -8.28 18.62 -0.63
C ARG A 416 -7.00 18.16 0.08
N TRP A 417 -6.68 16.87 -0.03
CA TRP A 417 -5.54 16.24 0.65
C TRP A 417 -4.27 16.22 -0.20
N CYS A 418 -4.39 16.35 -1.52
CA CYS A 418 -3.25 16.28 -2.44
C CYS A 418 -2.09 17.22 -2.15
N GLY A 419 -2.35 18.42 -1.60
CA GLY A 419 -1.28 19.31 -1.17
C GLY A 419 -0.46 18.74 -0.01
N ARG A 420 -1.11 18.04 0.92
CA ARG A 420 -0.42 17.34 2.01
C ARG A 420 0.41 16.19 1.44
N ASP A 421 -0.17 15.40 0.54
CA ASP A 421 0.51 14.24 -0.05
C ASP A 421 1.78 14.67 -0.80
N TYR A 422 1.67 15.74 -1.61
CA TYR A 422 2.82 16.33 -2.30
C TYR A 422 3.89 16.86 -1.33
N GLU A 423 3.48 17.63 -0.30
CA GLU A 423 4.42 18.13 0.72
C GLU A 423 5.10 16.98 1.48
N MET A 424 4.37 15.92 1.81
CA MET A 424 4.93 14.73 2.49
C MET A 424 5.92 14.00 1.59
N ALA A 425 5.60 13.76 0.33
CA ALA A 425 6.51 13.09 -0.61
C ALA A 425 7.81 13.88 -0.81
N VAL A 426 7.71 15.20 -1.05
CA VAL A 426 8.89 16.08 -1.26
C VAL A 426 9.76 16.15 0.00
N LEU A 427 9.16 16.39 1.16
CA LEU A 427 9.91 16.50 2.42
C LEU A 427 10.47 15.13 2.86
N GLY A 428 9.71 14.06 2.65
CA GLY A 428 10.11 12.69 2.92
C GLY A 428 11.37 12.31 2.14
N TRP A 429 11.34 12.46 0.81
CA TRP A 429 12.49 12.17 -0.04
C TRP A 429 13.70 13.03 0.29
N ARG A 430 13.48 14.33 0.56
CA ARG A 430 14.55 15.23 1.00
C ARG A 430 15.22 14.74 2.28
N GLU A 431 14.45 14.31 3.28
CA GLU A 431 15.00 13.85 4.56
C GLU A 431 15.70 12.49 4.44
N LEU A 432 15.13 11.56 3.66
CA LEU A 432 15.75 10.25 3.38
C LEU A 432 17.08 10.38 2.65
N LEU A 433 17.16 11.28 1.65
CA LEU A 433 18.37 11.47 0.85
C LEU A 433 19.39 12.42 1.50
N ARG A 434 19.00 13.21 2.51
CA ARG A 434 19.88 14.20 3.16
C ARG A 434 21.24 13.64 3.59
N PRO A 435 21.36 12.42 4.16
CA PRO A 435 22.66 11.85 4.54
C PRO A 435 23.56 11.55 3.35
N HIS A 436 22.99 11.44 2.15
CA HIS A 436 23.64 11.06 0.90
C HIS A 436 23.67 12.22 -0.11
N ALA A 437 23.28 13.43 0.30
CA ALA A 437 23.09 14.56 -0.60
C ALA A 437 24.35 14.86 -1.42
N SER A 438 24.17 15.19 -2.70
CA SER A 438 25.26 15.48 -3.63
C SER A 438 26.22 16.53 -3.07
N SER A 439 27.51 16.23 -3.08
CA SER A 439 28.55 17.16 -2.60
C SER A 439 28.91 18.24 -3.63
N GLY A 440 28.35 18.18 -4.86
CA GLY A 440 28.60 19.13 -5.94
C GLY A 440 29.98 19.02 -6.60
N ALA A 441 30.87 18.17 -6.06
CA ALA A 441 31.96 17.56 -6.83
C ALA A 441 31.39 16.35 -7.57
N SER A 442 31.94 15.95 -8.71
CA SER A 442 31.59 14.66 -9.32
C SER A 442 31.77 13.58 -8.25
N GLY A 443 30.65 13.08 -7.72
CA GLY A 443 30.64 12.02 -6.72
C GLY A 443 31.35 10.78 -7.25
N PRO A 444 31.64 9.79 -6.40
CA PRO A 444 32.39 8.62 -6.85
C PRO A 444 31.64 7.78 -7.89
N GLY A 445 30.30 7.79 -7.89
CA GLY A 445 29.47 7.07 -8.86
C GLY A 445 28.88 7.97 -9.95
N VAL A 446 28.74 7.43 -11.16
CA VAL A 446 28.02 8.05 -12.28
C VAL A 446 26.77 7.24 -12.67
N ILE A 447 25.88 7.85 -13.47
CA ILE A 447 24.79 7.14 -14.15
C ILE A 447 25.06 7.21 -15.65
N ASP A 448 25.49 6.10 -16.24
CA ASP A 448 25.74 6.01 -17.68
C ASP A 448 24.45 5.61 -18.42
N VAL A 449 23.98 6.46 -19.34
CA VAL A 449 22.83 6.15 -20.19
C VAL A 449 23.30 5.53 -21.51
N VAL A 450 22.78 4.34 -21.83
CA VAL A 450 23.15 3.56 -23.02
C VAL A 450 21.91 3.19 -23.82
N HIS A 451 21.88 3.61 -25.08
CA HIS A 451 20.86 3.24 -26.06
C HIS A 451 21.44 2.19 -27.01
N GLU A 452 20.99 0.95 -26.89
CA GLU A 452 21.43 -0.14 -27.77
C GLU A 452 20.69 -0.14 -29.11
N GLU A 453 21.21 -0.90 -30.08
CA GLU A 453 20.52 -1.07 -31.37
C GLU A 453 19.23 -1.88 -31.20
N ALA A 454 18.15 -1.41 -31.81
CA ALA A 454 16.83 -2.02 -31.69
C ALA A 454 16.49 -2.93 -32.88
N SER A 455 15.86 -4.07 -32.59
CA SER A 455 15.36 -4.99 -33.60
C SER A 455 14.03 -4.50 -34.18
N GLY A 456 13.96 -4.38 -35.51
CA GLY A 456 12.77 -3.91 -36.22
C GLY A 456 12.70 -2.38 -36.37
N GLU A 457 12.01 -1.91 -37.40
CA GLU A 457 11.97 -0.49 -37.74
C GLU A 457 11.19 0.35 -36.72
N GLY A 458 10.05 -0.16 -36.22
CA GLY A 458 9.27 0.53 -35.18
C GLY A 458 10.08 0.77 -33.91
N ASN A 459 10.73 -0.27 -33.38
CA ASN A 459 11.55 -0.15 -32.18
C ASN A 459 12.75 0.80 -32.39
N ARG A 460 13.37 0.81 -33.59
CA ARG A 460 14.43 1.78 -33.90
C ARG A 460 13.92 3.22 -33.85
N ASN A 461 12.73 3.47 -34.41
CA ASN A 461 12.11 4.80 -34.40
C ASN A 461 11.79 5.24 -32.96
N LEU A 462 11.25 4.36 -32.13
CA LEU A 462 10.95 4.65 -30.72
C LEU A 462 12.22 4.87 -29.88
N ARG A 463 13.26 4.06 -30.08
CA ARG A 463 14.57 4.29 -29.47
C ARG A 463 15.15 5.63 -29.91
N ASP A 464 15.12 5.94 -31.21
CA ASP A 464 15.61 7.23 -31.72
C ASP A 464 14.82 8.40 -31.15
N LEU A 465 13.49 8.27 -30.99
CA LEU A 465 12.66 9.26 -30.30
C LEU A 465 13.15 9.50 -28.86
N VAL A 466 13.32 8.43 -28.06
CA VAL A 466 13.78 8.54 -26.67
C VAL A 466 15.19 9.14 -26.61
N ARG A 467 16.13 8.62 -27.40
CA ARG A 467 17.52 9.11 -27.45
C ARG A 467 17.61 10.57 -27.86
N ASP A 468 16.94 10.95 -28.94
CA ASP A 468 17.08 12.28 -29.52
C ASP A 468 16.37 13.35 -28.66
N SER A 469 15.43 12.93 -27.80
CA SER A 469 14.77 13.83 -26.83
C SER A 469 15.67 14.24 -25.65
N GLY A 470 16.66 13.42 -25.28
CA GLY A 470 17.56 13.66 -24.15
C GLY A 470 16.91 13.54 -22.75
N VAL A 471 15.67 13.05 -22.66
CA VAL A 471 14.92 13.06 -21.39
C VAL A 471 15.46 12.04 -20.37
N VAL A 472 16.04 10.93 -20.83
CA VAL A 472 16.62 9.89 -19.95
C VAL A 472 17.96 10.36 -19.38
N GLU A 473 18.76 11.04 -20.20
CA GLU A 473 19.99 11.70 -19.78
C GLU A 473 19.71 12.80 -18.76
N ALA A 474 18.68 13.63 -19.00
CA ALA A 474 18.25 14.64 -18.05
C ALA A 474 17.76 14.03 -16.72
N ALA A 475 17.10 12.87 -16.76
CA ALA A 475 16.68 12.15 -15.56
C ALA A 475 17.88 11.63 -14.74
N ALA A 476 18.89 11.06 -15.42
CA ALA A 476 20.14 10.64 -14.81
C ALA A 476 20.88 11.84 -14.15
N ASP A 477 21.02 12.95 -14.87
CA ASP A 477 21.61 14.19 -14.35
C ASP A 477 20.85 14.73 -13.14
N SER A 478 19.52 14.66 -13.16
CA SER A 478 18.66 15.10 -12.06
C SER A 478 18.93 14.28 -10.80
N VAL A 479 19.03 12.95 -10.89
CA VAL A 479 19.39 12.10 -9.74
C VAL A 479 20.81 12.40 -9.24
N LEU A 480 21.79 12.53 -10.13
CA LEU A 480 23.17 12.87 -9.75
C LEU A 480 23.30 14.25 -9.07
N SER A 481 22.38 15.18 -9.38
CA SER A 481 22.32 16.48 -8.70
C SER A 481 21.80 16.39 -7.27
N LEU A 482 21.08 15.32 -6.92
CA LEU A 482 20.45 15.11 -5.62
C LEU A 482 21.34 14.30 -4.67
N VAL A 483 22.03 13.28 -5.18
CA VAL A 483 22.67 12.24 -4.34
C VAL A 483 24.05 11.82 -4.85
N ASP A 484 24.98 11.61 -3.92
CA ASP A 484 26.28 10.98 -4.21
C ASP A 484 26.12 9.46 -4.21
N LEU A 485 26.25 8.82 -5.38
CA LEU A 485 26.08 7.38 -5.54
C LEU A 485 27.27 6.59 -4.98
N PRO A 486 27.05 5.44 -4.31
CA PRO A 486 28.12 4.61 -3.75
C PRO A 486 28.88 3.81 -4.83
N ARG A 487 28.27 3.65 -6.00
CA ARG A 487 28.81 2.93 -7.16
C ARG A 487 28.21 3.49 -8.45
N ASP A 488 28.80 3.12 -9.58
CA ASP A 488 28.23 3.43 -10.88
C ASP A 488 26.92 2.68 -11.11
N LEU A 489 25.99 3.36 -11.77
CA LEU A 489 24.74 2.81 -12.28
C LEU A 489 24.69 2.96 -13.80
N GLN A 490 23.87 2.13 -14.45
CA GLN A 490 23.60 2.26 -15.87
C GLN A 490 22.09 2.31 -16.11
N VAL A 491 21.66 3.13 -17.06
CA VAL A 491 20.33 3.03 -17.67
C VAL A 491 20.52 2.49 -19.08
N VAL A 492 20.01 1.29 -19.36
CA VAL A 492 20.20 0.59 -20.64
C VAL A 492 18.86 0.42 -21.32
N ILE A 493 18.71 1.04 -22.49
CA ILE A 493 17.54 0.86 -23.36
C ILE A 493 17.93 -0.15 -24.44
N LYS A 494 17.34 -1.35 -24.39
CA LYS A 494 17.76 -2.49 -25.23
C LYS A 494 16.62 -3.41 -25.64
N ASP A 495 16.89 -4.33 -26.56
CA ASP A 495 16.01 -5.48 -26.77
C ASP A 495 16.13 -6.44 -25.58
N CYS A 496 14.99 -6.89 -25.05
CA CYS A 496 14.93 -7.87 -23.98
C CYS A 496 14.51 -9.23 -24.55
N GLU A 497 15.14 -10.30 -24.06
CA GLU A 497 14.81 -11.67 -24.45
C GLU A 497 13.79 -12.26 -23.46
N GLY A 498 13.10 -13.33 -23.85
CA GLY A 498 12.06 -13.99 -23.03
C GLY A 498 12.55 -14.69 -21.76
N GLY A 499 13.73 -14.32 -21.24
CA GLY A 499 14.30 -14.74 -19.96
C GLY A 499 14.70 -13.59 -19.03
N ASP A 500 14.54 -12.32 -19.46
CA ASP A 500 14.50 -11.17 -18.55
C ASP A 500 13.17 -11.24 -17.77
N SER A 501 13.15 -10.83 -16.49
CA SER A 501 12.18 -11.01 -15.36
C SER A 501 10.65 -11.16 -15.60
N GLY A 502 10.16 -11.17 -16.82
CA GLY A 502 8.75 -10.97 -17.18
C GLY A 502 8.49 -9.50 -17.47
N ASP A 503 9.19 -8.62 -16.75
CA ASP A 503 8.97 -7.18 -16.78
C ASP A 503 9.60 -6.51 -18.00
N GLU A 504 8.98 -5.42 -18.42
CA GLU A 504 9.45 -4.63 -19.56
C GLU A 504 10.34 -3.46 -19.14
N THR A 505 10.40 -3.18 -17.82
CA THR A 505 11.32 -2.25 -17.15
C THR A 505 11.67 -2.84 -15.79
N PHE A 506 12.95 -2.86 -15.41
CA PHE A 506 13.38 -3.40 -14.11
C PHE A 506 14.79 -2.93 -13.73
N PHE A 507 15.09 -2.96 -12.44
CA PHE A 507 16.43 -2.80 -11.89
C PHE A 507 17.12 -4.15 -11.64
N ASP A 508 18.19 -4.42 -12.38
CA ASP A 508 19.11 -5.53 -12.14
C ASP A 508 20.06 -5.16 -10.99
N VAL A 509 19.70 -5.63 -9.78
CA VAL A 509 20.44 -5.38 -8.53
C VAL A 509 21.90 -5.82 -8.61
N ASP A 510 22.17 -7.00 -9.17
CA ASP A 510 23.52 -7.56 -9.25
C ASP A 510 24.38 -6.81 -10.27
N GLY A 511 23.77 -6.40 -11.39
CA GLY A 511 24.45 -5.69 -12.46
C GLY A 511 24.55 -4.18 -12.25
N GLY A 512 23.71 -3.61 -11.38
CA GLY A 512 23.62 -2.18 -11.20
C GLY A 512 22.98 -1.43 -12.36
N ARG A 513 22.02 -2.07 -13.04
CA ARG A 513 21.49 -1.60 -14.32
C ARG A 513 19.98 -1.46 -14.27
N VAL A 514 19.48 -0.26 -14.54
CA VAL A 514 18.09 -0.04 -14.95
C VAL A 514 17.96 -0.47 -16.40
N VAL A 515 17.07 -1.40 -16.69
CA VAL A 515 16.79 -1.88 -18.05
C VAL A 515 15.44 -1.38 -18.51
N VAL A 516 15.40 -0.75 -19.69
CA VAL A 516 14.16 -0.37 -20.38
C VAL A 516 14.09 -1.15 -21.69
N CYS A 517 13.14 -2.06 -21.81
CA CYS A 517 13.03 -2.90 -22.99
C CYS A 517 12.41 -2.13 -24.16
N HIS A 518 12.90 -2.29 -25.40
CA HIS A 518 12.24 -1.70 -26.56
C HIS A 518 10.77 -2.16 -26.72
N ARG A 519 10.44 -3.36 -26.25
CA ARG A 519 9.04 -3.86 -26.22
C ARG A 519 8.13 -3.02 -25.31
N PHE A 520 8.66 -2.43 -24.24
CA PHE A 520 7.93 -1.49 -23.38
C PHE A 520 7.50 -0.26 -24.19
N LEU A 521 8.45 0.34 -24.92
CA LEU A 521 8.18 1.51 -25.78
C LEU A 521 7.12 1.18 -26.85
N ALA A 522 7.25 0.00 -27.47
CA ALA A 522 6.30 -0.48 -28.47
C ALA A 522 4.90 -0.72 -27.88
N ARG A 523 4.80 -1.23 -26.65
CA ARG A 523 3.55 -1.40 -25.92
C ARG A 523 2.89 -0.04 -25.64
N LEU A 524 3.67 0.94 -25.17
CA LEU A 524 3.17 2.30 -24.93
C LEU A 524 2.61 2.93 -26.21
N GLU A 525 3.35 2.85 -27.32
CA GLU A 525 2.89 3.35 -28.61
C GLU A 525 1.58 2.65 -29.05
N ALA A 526 1.50 1.32 -28.92
CA ALA A 526 0.30 0.58 -29.26
C ALA A 526 -0.91 1.00 -28.39
N LEU A 527 -0.68 1.17 -27.09
CA LEU A 527 -1.71 1.54 -26.12
C LEU A 527 -2.32 2.91 -26.43
N ILE A 528 -1.49 3.94 -26.65
CA ILE A 528 -2.00 5.28 -26.98
C ILE A 528 -2.64 5.33 -28.37
N ARG A 529 -2.08 4.63 -29.36
CA ARG A 529 -2.67 4.57 -30.70
C ARG A 529 -4.03 3.86 -30.70
N GLU A 530 -4.21 2.84 -29.86
CA GLU A 530 -5.51 2.19 -29.68
C GLU A 530 -6.54 3.17 -29.10
N ASP A 531 -6.21 3.90 -28.04
CA ASP A 531 -7.12 4.90 -27.43
C ASP A 531 -7.54 5.98 -28.44
N ILE A 532 -6.57 6.53 -29.18
CA ILE A 532 -6.78 7.49 -30.25
C ILE A 532 -7.73 6.93 -31.31
N SER A 533 -7.51 5.69 -31.76
CA SER A 533 -8.30 5.04 -32.82
C SER A 533 -9.76 4.81 -32.41
N GLN A 534 -10.01 4.58 -31.12
CA GLN A 534 -11.35 4.35 -30.57
C GLN A 534 -12.11 5.67 -30.35
N GLY A 535 -11.49 6.82 -30.63
CA GLY A 535 -12.06 8.15 -30.37
C GLY A 535 -12.32 8.40 -28.89
N LYS A 536 -11.62 7.67 -28.01
CA LYS A 536 -11.80 7.73 -26.57
C LYS A 536 -11.08 8.93 -25.96
N GLY A 537 -9.88 9.26 -26.45
CA GLY A 537 -9.17 10.53 -26.24
C GLY A 537 -9.09 11.00 -24.79
N LEU A 538 -7.92 10.90 -24.18
CA LEU A 538 -7.61 11.29 -22.78
C LEU A 538 -8.16 12.66 -22.31
#